data_AF-A0A7V8W421-F1
#
_entry.id   AF-A0A7V8W421-F1
#
_cell.length_a   1.000
_cell.length_b   1.000
_cell.length_c   1.000
_cell.angle_alpha   90.00
_cell.angle_beta   90.00
_cell.angle_gamma   90.00
#
_symmetry.space_group_name_H-M   'P 1'
#
loop_
_entity.id
_entity.type
_entity.pdbx_description
1 polymer ?
#
loop_
_entity_poly.entity_id
_entity_poly.type
_entity_poly.pdbx_seq_one_letter_code
_entity_poly.pdbx_strand_id
1 'polypeptide(L)' 'ETALDASVKLEERFKLGEDVSAKIIKVDREERKIALSLREHRMDYERREMDEYHAGQGTVDQSLGRTAKKTKKREEQEEE' A
#
# COMPACT_ATOMS: atom_id res chain seq x y z
N GLU A 1 11.99 1.29 -3.98
CA GLU A 1 11.14 1.65 -5.14
C GLU A 1 11.47 0.78 -6.34
N THR A 2 10.71 -0.28 -6.58
CA THR A 2 10.72 -0.90 -7.90
C THR A 2 9.28 -1.17 -8.28
N ALA A 3 8.70 -0.26 -9.07
CA ALA A 3 7.71 -0.70 -10.03
C ALA A 3 8.37 -1.83 -10.83
N LEU A 4 7.74 -3.00 -10.92
CA LEU A 4 8.26 -4.07 -11.77
C LEU A 4 8.17 -3.60 -13.21
N ASP A 5 9.20 -2.86 -13.64
CA ASP A 5 9.47 -2.64 -15.05
C ASP A 5 9.67 -4.02 -15.67
N ALA A 6 8.75 -4.40 -16.55
CA ALA A 6 8.71 -5.71 -17.19
C ALA A 6 9.94 -5.96 -18.10
N SER A 7 10.78 -4.94 -18.31
CA SER A 7 11.98 -4.99 -19.14
C SER A 7 13.25 -5.34 -18.38
N VAL A 8 13.18 -5.50 -17.05
CA VAL A 8 14.35 -5.88 -16.22
C VAL A 8 14.41 -7.40 -16.07
N LYS A 9 15.58 -7.97 -16.33
CA LYS A 9 15.80 -9.42 -16.18
C LYS A 9 15.63 -9.84 -14.72
N LEU A 10 14.92 -10.93 -14.51
CA LEU A 10 14.65 -11.45 -13.16
C LEU A 10 15.95 -11.84 -12.42
N GLU A 11 16.94 -12.31 -13.18
CA GLU A 11 18.27 -12.74 -12.72
C GLU A 11 19.08 -11.60 -12.08
N GLU A 12 18.81 -10.35 -12.47
CA GLU A 12 19.49 -9.18 -11.92
C GLU A 12 18.84 -8.70 -10.62
N ARG A 13 17.54 -9.00 -10.44
CA ARG A 13 16.77 -8.59 -9.26
C ARG A 13 16.73 -9.62 -8.14
N PHE A 14 16.92 -10.90 -8.45
CA PHE A 14 16.84 -11.96 -7.45
C PHE A 14 18.04 -12.88 -7.58
N LYS A 15 18.74 -13.09 -6.48
CA LYS A 15 19.86 -14.04 -6.42
C LYS A 15 19.38 -15.38 -5.86
N LEU A 16 19.99 -16.47 -6.35
CA LEU A 16 19.77 -17.79 -5.77
C LEU A 16 20.29 -17.81 -4.33
N GLY A 17 19.47 -18.32 -3.41
CA GLY A 17 19.77 -18.35 -1.97
C GLY A 17 19.39 -17.08 -1.20
N GLU A 18 18.76 -16.10 -1.85
CA GLU A 18 18.21 -14.93 -1.17
C GLU A 18 16.85 -15.25 -0.53
N ASP A 19 16.72 -14.91 0.75
CA ASP A 19 15.44 -15.03 1.47
C ASP A 19 14.50 -13.89 1.05
N VAL A 20 13.32 -14.23 0.53
CA VAL A 20 12.30 -13.26 0.11
C VAL A 20 10.97 -13.50 0.82
N SER A 21 10.33 -12.42 1.25
CA SER A 21 8.98 -12.47 1.83
C SER A 21 7.92 -12.37 0.73
N ALA A 22 7.04 -13.36 0.65
CA ALA A 22 5.98 -13.44 -0.35
C ALA A 22 4.66 -13.92 0.25
N LYS A 23 3.54 -13.61 -0.41
CA LYS A 23 2.21 -14.05 0.01
C LYS A 23 1.85 -15.36 -0.67
N ILE A 24 1.27 -16.30 0.09
CA ILE A 24 0.74 -17.55 -0.44
C ILE A 24 -0.57 -17.27 -1.17
N ILE A 25 -0.64 -17.65 -2.43
CA ILE A 25 -1.83 -17.47 -3.28
C ILE A 25 -2.60 -18.77 -3.44
N LYS A 26 -1.89 -19.89 -3.60
CA LYS A 26 -2.50 -21.21 -3.78
C LYS A 26 -1.61 -22.28 -3.16
N VAL A 27 -2.24 -23.29 -2.57
CA VAL A 27 -1.57 -24.49 -2.10
C VAL A 27 -2.16 -25.67 -2.86
N ASP A 28 -1.31 -26.36 -3.62
CA ASP A 28 -1.64 -27.62 -4.25
C ASP A 28 -1.08 -28.76 -3.40
N ARG A 29 -1.99 -29.50 -2.76
CA ARG A 29 -1.60 -30.58 -1.83
C ARG A 29 -1.29 -31.88 -2.55
N GLU A 30 -1.83 -32.09 -3.75
CA GLU A 30 -1.60 -33.30 -4.53
C GLU A 30 -0.19 -33.27 -5.14
N GLU A 31 0.16 -32.15 -5.77
CA GLU A 31 1.50 -31.96 -6.33
C GLU A 31 2.53 -31.48 -5.29
N ARG A 32 2.08 -31.14 -4.07
CA ARG A 32 2.90 -30.53 -2.99
C ARG A 32 3.61 -29.25 -3.45
N LYS A 33 2.90 -28.41 -4.20
CA LYS A 33 3.39 -27.12 -4.72
C LYS A 33 2.66 -25.95 -4.06
N ILE A 34 3.37 -24.85 -3.87
CA ILE A 34 2.81 -23.62 -3.33
C ILE A 34 3.06 -22.49 -4.33
N ALA A 35 2.00 -21.79 -4.73
CA ALA A 35 2.11 -20.58 -5.53
C ALA A 35 2.28 -19.36 -4.62
N LEU A 36 3.34 -18.60 -4.85
CA LEU A 36 3.69 -17.40 -4.09
C LEU A 36 3.58 -16.15 -4.98
N SER A 37 3.23 -15.00 -4.40
CA SER A 37 3.19 -13.71 -5.10
C SER A 37 3.83 -12.61 -4.27
N LEU A 38 4.82 -11.95 -4.87
CA LEU A 38 5.49 -10.78 -4.30
C LEU A 38 4.66 -9.50 -4.46
N ARG A 39 3.92 -9.41 -5.58
CA ARG A 39 3.05 -8.26 -5.87
C ARG A 39 1.93 -8.14 -4.84
N GLU A 40 1.27 -9.25 -4.55
CA GLU A 40 0.16 -9.29 -3.60
C GLU A 40 0.66 -9.02 -2.18
N HIS A 41 1.84 -9.54 -1.81
CA HIS A 41 2.46 -9.23 -0.52
C HIS A 41 2.67 -7.72 -0.34
N ARG A 42 3.18 -7.05 -1.37
CA ARG A 42 3.43 -5.60 -1.31
C ARG A 42 2.13 -4.80 -1.19
N MET A 43 1.11 -5.16 -1.97
CA MET A 43 -0.21 -4.51 -1.88
C MET A 43 -0.85 -4.68 -0.50
N ASP A 44 -0.78 -5.87 0.09
CA ASP A 44 -1.25 -6.12 1.44
C ASP A 44 -0.47 -5.31 2.49
N TYR A 45 0.86 -5.22 2.34
CA TYR A 45 1.71 -4.46 3.24
C TYR A 45 1.36 -2.96 3.20
N GLU A 46 1.26 -2.38 2.00
CA GLU A 46 0.87 -0.98 1.79
C GLU A 46 -0.52 -0.69 2.37
N ARG A 47 -1.47 -1.62 2.18
CA ARG A 47 -2.81 -1.49 2.74
C ARG A 47 -2.80 -1.49 4.27
N ARG A 48 -2.07 -2.42 4.88
CA ARG A 48 -1.95 -2.51 6.34
C ARG A 48 -1.31 -1.26 6.93
N GLU A 49 -0.23 -0.75 6.33
CA GLU A 49 0.38 0.49 6.79
C GLU A 49 -0.59 1.67 6.70
N MET A 50 -1.40 1.72 5.64
CA MET A 50 -2.43 2.75 5.49
C MET A 50 -3.52 2.62 6.56
N ASP A 51 -3.99 1.39 6.83
CA ASP A 51 -4.99 1.12 7.86
C ASP A 51 -4.47 1.47 9.27
N GLU A 52 -3.21 1.14 9.58
CA GLU A 52 -2.54 1.50 10.84
C GLU A 52 -2.38 3.02 10.99
N TYR A 53 -2.00 3.70 9.91
CA TYR A 53 -1.93 5.16 9.89
C TYR A 53 -3.29 5.79 10.19
N HIS A 54 -4.37 5.30 9.57
CA HIS A 54 -5.73 5.76 9.84
C HIS A 54 -6.23 5.42 11.25
N ALA A 55 -5.83 4.27 11.79
CA ALA A 55 -6.22 3.85 13.15
C ALA A 55 -5.52 4.68 14.23
N GLY A 56 -4.25 5.07 14.03
CA GLY A 56 -3.51 5.93 14.94
C GLY A 56 -3.95 7.40 14.91
N GLN A 57 -4.44 7.87 13.75
CA GLN A 57 -5.01 9.21 13.57
C GLN A 57 -6.53 9.17 13.84
N GLY A 58 -6.94 8.93 15.09
CA GLY A 58 -8.36 8.86 15.46
C GLY A 58 -9.20 9.99 14.85
N THR A 59 -10.26 9.65 14.11
CA THR A 59 -11.22 10.51 13.39
C THR A 59 -10.74 11.94 13.09
N VAL A 60 -9.54 12.12 12.54
CA VAL A 60 -9.15 13.44 12.05
C VAL A 60 -9.94 13.63 10.77
N ASP A 61 -10.99 14.45 10.84
CA ASP A 61 -11.83 14.87 9.71
C ASP A 61 -10.97 15.65 8.71
N GLN A 62 -10.12 14.95 7.98
CA GLN A 62 -9.30 15.46 6.88
C GLN A 62 -10.10 15.43 5.57
N SER A 63 -11.43 15.41 5.66
CA SER A 63 -12.28 15.46 4.49
C SER A 63 -12.06 16.78 3.75
N LEU A 64 -12.01 16.70 2.42
CA LEU A 64 -11.94 17.88 1.54
C LEU A 64 -13.04 18.90 1.88
N GLY A 65 -14.18 18.44 2.40
CA GLY A 65 -15.27 19.28 2.90
C GLY A 65 -14.92 20.14 4.12
N ARG A 66 -14.05 19.68 5.03
CA ARG A 66 -13.59 20.48 6.16
C ARG A 66 -12.63 21.59 5.71
N THR A 67 -11.74 21.30 4.77
CA THR A 67 -10.83 22.30 4.20
C THR A 67 -11.61 23.36 3.43
N ALA A 68 -12.59 22.97 2.61
CA ALA A 68 -13.47 23.90 1.91
C ALA A 68 -14.32 24.77 2.86
N LYS A 69 -14.79 24.21 3.99
CA LYS A 69 -15.46 25.01 5.03
C LYS A 69 -14.49 25.95 5.74
N LYS A 70 -13.24 25.55 5.97
CA LYS A 70 -12.21 26.37 6.62
C LYS A 70 -11.79 27.56 5.75
N THR A 71 -11.69 27.38 4.44
CA THR A 71 -11.40 28.48 3.50
C THR A 71 -12.58 29.44 3.42
N LYS A 72 -13.80 28.94 3.27
CA LYS A 72 -15.01 29.78 3.23
C LYS A 72 -15.22 30.58 4.52
N LYS A 73 -15.00 29.95 5.68
CA LYS A 73 -15.09 30.62 6.99
C LYS A 73 -14.00 31.68 7.19
N ARG A 74 -12.85 31.56 6.50
CA ARG A 74 -11.80 32.59 6.50
C ARG A 74 -12.16 33.78 5.63
N GLU A 75 -12.75 33.53 4.46
CA GLU A 75 -13.23 34.59 3.56
C GLU A 75 -14.32 35.44 4.21
N GLU A 76 -15.28 34.82 4.91
CA GLU A 76 -16.35 35.51 5.65
C GLU A 76 -15.83 36.36 6.83
N GLN A 77 -14.62 36.12 7.34
CA GLN A 77 -14.00 36.89 8.43
C GLN A 77 -13.12 38.04 7.95
N GLU A 78 -12.75 38.08 6.67
CA GLU A 78 -11.97 39.17 6.06
C GLU A 78 -12.87 40.26 5.44
N GLU A 79 -14.17 39.99 5.27
CA GLU A 79 -15.17 40.93 4.74
C GLU A 79 -15.99 41.69 5.82
N GLU A 80 -15.77 41.42 7.12
CA GLU A 80 -16.32 42.16 8.27
C GLU A 80 -15.25 43.04 8.94
#